data_AF-A0A258SLJ2-F1
#
_entry.id   AF-A0A258SLJ2-F1
#
_cell.length_a   1.000
_cell.length_b   1.000
_cell.length_c   1.000
_cell.angle_alpha   90.00
_cell.angle_beta   90.00
_cell.angle_gamma   90.00
#
_symmetry.space_group_name_H-M   'P 1'
#
loop_
_entity.id
_entity.type
_entity.pdbx_description
1 polymer ?
#
loop_
_entity_poly.entity_id
_entity_poly.type
_entity_poly.pdbx_seq_one_letter_code
_entity_poly.pdbx_strand_id
1 'polypeptide(L)' 'PVQILYWMPAVGTWAQVIFGYCAMARMVSLLPWNRSEGLSFGLVKKTFFSRPVRGNILQGQPRVN' A
#
# COMPACT_ATOMS: atom_id res chain seq x y z
N PRO A 1 -14.77 -10.23 27.99
CA PRO A 1 -14.29 -8.86 27.70
C PRO A 1 -13.02 -8.75 26.82
N VAL A 2 -12.77 -9.71 25.90
CA VAL A 2 -11.68 -9.64 24.89
C VAL A 2 -12.18 -9.90 23.46
N GLN A 3 -13.50 -9.96 23.26
CA GLN A 3 -14.10 -10.29 21.96
C GLN A 3 -13.73 -9.31 20.85
N ILE A 4 -13.49 -8.04 21.21
CA ILE A 4 -13.05 -7.00 20.28
C ILE A 4 -11.73 -7.39 19.58
N LEU A 5 -10.88 -8.18 20.25
CA LEU A 5 -9.57 -8.57 19.73
C LEU A 5 -9.68 -9.53 18.54
N TYR A 6 -10.72 -10.38 18.52
CA TYR A 6 -10.98 -11.30 17.41
C TYR A 6 -11.53 -10.61 16.16
N TRP A 7 -12.14 -9.43 16.33
CA TRP A 7 -12.63 -8.63 15.21
C TRP A 7 -11.49 -7.96 14.43
N MET A 8 -10.35 -7.68 15.05
CA MET A 8 -9.19 -7.10 14.35
C MET A 8 -8.67 -7.98 13.20
N PRO A 9 -8.33 -9.27 13.40
CA PRO A 9 -7.92 -10.13 12.30
C PRO A 9 -9.06 -10.45 11.34
N ALA A 10 -10.32 -10.48 11.80
CA ALA A 10 -11.46 -10.65 10.90
C ALA A 10 -11.53 -9.47 9.91
N VAL A 11 -11.60 -8.23 10.40
CA VAL A 11 -11.62 -7.03 9.55
C VAL A 11 -10.36 -6.92 8.70
N GLY A 12 -9.19 -7.24 9.26
CA GLY A 12 -7.92 -7.24 8.53
C GLY A 12 -7.90 -8.24 7.37
N THR A 13 -8.43 -9.44 7.58
CA THR A 13 -8.53 -10.47 6.53
C THR A 13 -9.46 -10.02 5.41
N TRP A 14 -10.63 -9.48 5.76
CA TRP A 14 -11.56 -8.95 4.77
C TRP A 14 -10.97 -7.77 3.98
N ALA A 15 -10.26 -6.87 4.65
CA ALA A 15 -9.54 -5.80 3.98
C ALA A 15 -8.48 -6.35 3.01
N GLN A 16 -7.73 -7.39 3.41
CA GLN A 16 -6.72 -8.02 2.58
C GLN A 16 -7.33 -8.76 1.37
N VAL A 17 -8.52 -9.36 1.52
CA VAL A 17 -9.26 -10.00 0.42
C VAL A 17 -9.81 -8.96 -0.56
N ILE A 18 -10.40 -7.87 -0.08
CA ILE A 18 -11.02 -6.84 -0.91
C ILE A 18 -9.98 -6.01 -1.65
N PHE A 19 -8.93 -5.58 -0.94
CA PHE A 19 -7.92 -4.67 -1.49
C PHE A 19 -6.66 -5.37 -2.00
N GLY A 20 -6.48 -6.65 -1.67
CA GLY A 20 -5.30 -7.43 -2.04
C GLY A 20 -4.00 -6.88 -1.48
N TYR A 21 -2.90 -7.38 -2.04
CA TYR A 21 -1.54 -6.88 -1.76
C TYR A 21 -1.35 -5.41 -2.20
N CYS A 22 -2.22 -4.91 -3.09
CA CYS A 22 -2.07 -3.62 -3.73
C CYS A 22 -2.22 -2.44 -2.75
N ALA A 23 -3.21 -2.46 -1.86
CA ALA A 23 -3.38 -1.38 -0.89
C ALA A 23 -2.25 -1.37 0.14
N MET A 24 -1.84 -2.55 0.63
CA MET A 24 -0.70 -2.65 1.54
C MET A 24 0.58 -2.15 0.88
N ALA A 25 0.87 -2.56 -0.35
CA ALA A 25 2.03 -2.09 -1.11
C ALA A 25 2.03 -0.56 -1.29
N ARG A 26 0.86 0.03 -1.53
CA ARG A 26 0.67 1.49 -1.63
C ARG A 26 0.91 2.20 -0.29
N MET A 27 0.46 1.64 0.82
CA MET A 27 0.74 2.19 2.16
C MET A 27 2.24 2.11 2.48
N VAL A 28 2.88 0.96 2.27
CA VAL A 28 4.33 0.79 2.46
C VAL A 28 5.12 1.75 1.58
N SER A 29 4.65 2.04 0.36
CA SER A 29 5.33 3.00 -0.52
C SER A 29 5.32 4.45 -0.03
N LEU A 30 4.35 4.82 0.81
CA LEU A 30 4.21 6.16 1.40
C LEU A 30 5.00 6.31 2.71
N LEU A 31 5.54 5.22 3.27
CA LEU A 31 6.36 5.29 4.47
C LEU A 31 7.64 6.08 4.20
N PRO A 32 8.16 6.82 5.20
CA PRO A 32 9.31 7.71 5.04
C PRO A 32 10.56 7.00 4.50
N TRP A 33 10.68 5.69 4.72
CA TRP A 33 11.80 4.89 4.21
C TRP A 33 11.69 4.59 2.70
N ASN A 34 10.48 4.57 2.13
CA ASN A 34 10.24 4.24 0.73
C ASN A 34 9.98 5.48 -0.15
N ARG A 35 9.91 6.69 0.44
CA ARG A 35 9.71 7.94 -0.30
C ARG A 35 10.92 8.87 -0.14
N SER A 36 11.42 9.39 -1.26
CA SER A 36 12.40 10.51 -1.24
C SER A 36 11.71 11.88 -1.17
N GLU A 37 10.41 11.95 -1.47
CA GLU A 37 9.61 13.17 -1.49
C GLU A 37 8.85 13.36 -0.17
N GLY A 38 8.54 14.60 0.21
CA GLY A 38 7.69 14.92 1.38
C GLY A 38 6.31 14.27 1.28
N LEU A 39 5.73 13.85 2.42
CA LEU A 39 4.38 13.28 2.44
C LEU A 39 3.39 14.40 2.13
N SER A 40 2.93 14.42 0.89
CA SER A 40 1.96 15.40 0.39
C SER A 40 0.64 14.70 0.09
N PHE A 41 -0.46 15.42 0.30
CA PHE A 41 -1.80 14.94 -0.06
C PHE A 41 -1.89 14.56 -1.55
N GLY A 42 -1.17 15.29 -2.42
CA GLY A 42 -1.07 14.96 -3.84
C GLY A 42 -0.41 13.60 -4.09
N LEU A 43 0.63 13.26 -3.31
CA LEU A 43 1.33 11.98 -3.40
C LEU A 43 0.45 10.82 -2.93
N VAL A 44 -0.30 11.01 -1.84
CA VAL A 44 -1.28 10.03 -1.36
C VAL A 44 -2.35 9.78 -2.43
N LYS A 45 -2.94 10.85 -2.97
CA LYS A 45 -3.94 10.73 -4.03
C LYS A 45 -3.37 10.03 -5.26
N LYS A 46 -2.17 10.39 -5.72
CA LYS A 46 -1.52 9.73 -6.84
C LYS A 46 -1.27 8.26 -6.56
N THR A 47 -0.81 7.90 -5.36
CA THR A 47 -0.50 6.51 -4.99
C THR A 47 -1.75 5.62 -4.97
N PHE A 48 -2.87 6.11 -4.45
CA PHE A 48 -4.12 5.35 -4.38
C PHE A 48 -4.97 5.40 -5.67
N PHE A 49 -4.92 6.50 -6.43
CA PHE A 49 -5.71 6.67 -7.65
C PHE A 49 -4.94 6.38 -8.95
N SER A 50 -3.64 6.06 -8.88
CA SER A 50 -2.90 5.63 -10.08
C SER A 50 -3.46 4.31 -10.60
N ARG A 51 -3.60 4.21 -11.92
CA ARG A 51 -4.03 2.98 -12.59
C ARG A 51 -2.99 1.89 -12.33
N PRO A 52 -3.40 0.64 -12.05
CA PRO A 52 -2.48 -0.48 -12.04
C PRO A 52 -1.85 -0.60 -13.43
N VAL A 53 -0.53 -0.48 -13.50
CA VAL A 53 0.23 -0.67 -14.74
C VAL A 53 0.35 -2.17 -14.98
N ARG A 54 0.19 -2.62 -16.23
CA ARG A 54 0.48 -4.01 -16.59
C ARG A 54 1.98 -4.24 -16.46
N GLY A 55 2.40 -4.89 -15.37
CA GLY A 55 3.81 -4.97 -15.02
C GLY A 55 4.10 -5.38 -13.57
N ASN A 56 5.37 -5.58 -13.24
CA ASN A 56 5.87 -5.77 -11.88
C ASN A 56 6.21 -4.40 -11.26
N ILE A 57 6.10 -4.28 -9.92
CA ILE A 57 6.43 -3.06 -9.17
C ILE A 57 7.88 -2.59 -9.38
N LEU A 58 8.78 -3.50 -9.77
CA LEU A 58 10.19 -3.22 -10.02
C LEU A 58 10.46 -2.46 -11.33
N GLN A 59 9.49 -2.35 -12.24
CA GLN A 59 9.72 -1.67 -13.53
C GLN A 59 9.97 -0.16 -13.40
N GLY A 60 9.64 0.44 -12.26
CA GLY A 60 9.97 1.84 -11.95
C GLY A 60 11.27 2.04 -11.15
N GLN A 61 11.91 0.97 -10.68
CA GLN A 61 13.16 1.09 -9.93
C GLN A 61 14.34 1.13 -10.91
N PRO A 62 15.33 2.02 -10.70
CA PRO A 62 16.54 2.01 -11.51
C PRO A 62 17.16 0.61 -11.43
N ARG A 63 17.51 0.03 -12.58
CA ARG A 63 18.22 -1.25 -12.60
C ARG A 63 19.53 -1.06 -11.85
N VAL A 64 19.61 -1.62 -10.66
CA VAL A 64 20.88 -1.79 -9.96
C VAL A 64 21.65 -2.86 -10.71
N ASN A 65 22.68 -2.43 -11.45
CA ASN A 65 23.71 -3.31 -12.01
C ASN A 65 24.62 -3.80 -10.88
#